data_AF-E7C770-F1
#
_entry.id   AF-E7C770-F1
#
_cell.length_a   1.000
_cell.length_b   1.000
_cell.length_c   1.000
_cell.angle_alpha   90.00
_cell.angle_beta   90.00
_cell.angle_gamma   90.00
#
_symmetry.space_group_name_H-M   'P 1'
#
loop_
_entity.id
_entity.type
_entity.pdbx_description
1 polymer ?
#
loop_
_entity_poly.entity_id
_entity_poly.type
_entity_poly.pdbx_seq_one_letter_code
_entity_poly.pdbx_strand_id
1 'polypeptide(L)' 'MIASLSLGASRVFRVRPRSGGTSKGLLLRHGSLLVMWGDSQSLFKHSVPRTAQPVGERVNLTFRYVST' A
#
# COMPACT_ATOMS: atom_id res chain seq x y z
N MET A 1 -11.54 -7.48 -3.44
CA MET A 1 -11.33 -6.38 -2.48
C MET A 1 -10.18 -6.70 -1.56
N ILE A 2 -9.39 -5.68 -1.18
CA ILE A 2 -8.36 -5.79 -0.14
C ILE A 2 -8.46 -4.57 0.78
N ALA A 3 -8.41 -4.79 2.09
CA ALA A 3 -8.29 -3.73 3.10
C ALA A 3 -6.92 -3.85 3.79
N SER A 4 -6.14 -2.76 3.79
CA SER A 4 -4.78 -2.74 4.31
C SER A 4 -4.67 -1.74 5.46
N LEU A 5 -4.53 -2.23 6.69
CA LEU A 5 -4.36 -1.42 7.89
C LEU A 5 -2.87 -1.26 8.21
N SER A 6 -2.42 -0.02 8.41
CA SER A 6 -1.02 0.30 8.75
C SER A 6 -0.89 0.71 10.21
N LEU A 7 -0.01 0.07 10.96
CA LEU A 7 0.29 0.36 12.35
C LEU A 7 1.79 0.66 12.53
N GLY A 8 2.10 1.67 13.33
CA GLY A 8 3.48 2.10 13.60
C GLY A 8 3.97 3.20 12.64
N ALA A 9 5.26 3.16 12.30
CA ALA A 9 5.92 4.22 11.55
C ALA A 9 5.35 4.43 10.15
N SER A 10 5.32 5.69 9.71
CA SER A 10 4.76 6.05 8.41
C SER A 10 5.61 5.53 7.25
N ARG A 11 4.97 5.11 6.16
CA ARG A 11 5.65 4.70 4.91
C ARG A 11 4.91 5.19 3.69
N VAL A 12 5.65 5.52 2.64
CA VAL A 12 5.07 5.81 1.33
C VAL A 12 4.67 4.50 0.67
N PHE A 13 3.39 4.38 0.37
CA PHE A 13 2.84 3.37 -0.51
C PHE A 13 2.84 3.92 -1.94
N ARG A 14 3.71 3.38 -2.79
CA ARG A 14 3.86 3.81 -4.18
C ARG A 14 2.93 2.99 -5.06
N VAL A 15 2.20 3.66 -5.93
CA VAL A 15 1.32 3.05 -6.94
C VAL A 15 1.77 3.52 -8.31
N ARG A 16 1.95 2.59 -9.25
CA ARG A 16 2.37 2.86 -10.63
C ARG A 16 1.45 2.12 -11.61
N PRO A 17 0.94 2.78 -12.66
CA PRO A 17 0.19 2.10 -13.71
C PRO A 17 1.06 1.04 -14.41
N ARG A 18 0.48 -0.11 -14.72
CA ARG A 18 1.17 -1.18 -15.45
C ARG A 18 1.45 -0.82 -16.91
N SER A 19 0.60 0.00 -17.51
CA SER A 19 0.77 0.55 -18.87
C SER A 19 1.95 1.54 -18.99
N GLY A 20 2.58 1.91 -17.87
CA GLY A 20 3.64 2.91 -17.83
C GLY A 20 3.14 4.28 -17.34
N GLY A 21 4.06 5.23 -17.23
CA GLY A 21 3.77 6.58 -16.75
C GLY A 21 4.10 6.84 -15.27
N THR A 22 3.54 7.93 -14.76
CA THR A 22 3.91 8.53 -13.46
C THR A 22 3.43 7.68 -12.29
N SER A 23 4.32 7.45 -11.32
CA SER A 23 3.95 6.85 -10.04
C SER A 23 3.39 7.89 -9.08
N LYS A 24 2.36 7.52 -8.32
CA LYS A 24 1.85 8.31 -7.20
C LYS A 24 2.29 7.70 -5.87
N GLY A 25 2.63 8.54 -4.90
CA GLY A 25 2.95 8.13 -3.54
C GLY A 25 1.86 8.53 -2.57
N LEU A 26 1.39 7.60 -1.75
CA LEU A 26 0.46 7.85 -0.65
C LEU A 26 1.19 7.62 0.67
N LEU A 27 1.22 8.63 1.55
CA LEU A 27 1.82 8.46 2.87
C LEU A 27 0.84 7.74 3.80
N LEU A 28 1.12 6.49 4.14
CA LEU A 28 0.34 5.71 5.10
C LEU A 28 0.88 5.98 6.51
N ARG A 29 0.08 6.67 7.32
CA ARG A 29 0.36 6.98 8.73
C ARG A 29 -0.13 5.86 9.65
N HIS A 30 0.26 5.92 10.92
CA HIS A 30 -0.32 5.05 11.95
C HIS A 30 -1.85 5.11 11.92
N GLY A 31 -2.51 3.96 11.97
CA GLY A 31 -3.98 3.85 11.97
C GLY A 31 -4.64 4.06 10.60
N SER A 32 -3.86 4.29 9.54
CA SER A 32 -4.46 4.47 8.19
C SER A 32 -4.99 3.14 7.63
N LEU A 33 -6.19 3.22 7.06
CA LEU A 33 -6.82 2.13 6.31
C LEU A 33 -6.81 2.46 4.82
N LEU A 34 -6.06 1.69 4.03
CA LEU A 34 -6.06 1.75 2.58
C LEU A 34 -6.97 0.66 2.02
N VAL A 35 -8.00 1.05 1.26
CA VAL A 35 -8.87 0.11 0.55
C VAL A 35 -8.45 0.04 -0.92
N MET A 36 -8.15 -1.16 -1.39
CA MET A 36 -7.90 -1.44 -2.80
C MET A 36 -9.08 -2.24 -3.37
N TRP A 37 -9.82 -1.61 -4.26
CA TRP A 37 -11.04 -2.14 -4.88
C TRP A 37 -10.95 -2.13 -6.41
N GLY A 38 -11.89 -2.79 -7.08
CA GLY A 38 -12.02 -2.84 -8.53
C GLY A 38 -10.77 -3.38 -9.22
N ASP A 39 -10.41 -2.75 -10.33
CA ASP A 39 -9.27 -3.16 -11.18
C ASP A 39 -7.92 -2.67 -10.66
N SER A 40 -7.83 -2.19 -9.41
CA SER A 40 -6.58 -1.67 -8.86
C SER A 40 -5.43 -2.69 -8.90
N GLN A 41 -5.71 -3.96 -8.60
CA GLN A 41 -4.71 -5.03 -8.58
C GLN A 41 -4.24 -5.45 -9.99
N SER A 42 -5.12 -5.34 -10.98
CA SER A 42 -4.82 -5.70 -12.37
C SER A 42 -4.15 -4.55 -13.13
N LEU A 43 -4.56 -3.30 -12.90
CA LEU A 43 -4.06 -2.13 -13.63
C LEU A 43 -2.83 -1.48 -13.01
N PHE A 44 -2.57 -1.69 -11.72
CA PHE A 44 -1.48 -1.01 -11.02
C PHE A 44 -0.55 -1.99 -10.30
N LYS A 45 0.75 -1.65 -10.30
CA LYS A 45 1.72 -2.23 -9.37
C LYS A 45 1.81 -1.32 -8.15
N HIS A 46 1.89 -1.91 -6.97
CA HIS A 46 2.11 -1.18 -5.74
C HIS A 46 3.31 -1.72 -4.98
N SER A 47 3.98 -0.85 -4.23
CA SER A 47 5.12 -1.23 -3.39
C SER A 47 5.28 -0.28 -2.21
N VAL A 48 5.99 -0.75 -1.18
CA VAL A 48 6.56 0.10 -0.13
C VAL A 48 8.06 0.19 -0.41
N PRO A 49 8.56 1.29 -1.02
CA PRO A 49 9.97 1.41 -1.36
C PRO A 49 10.86 1.31 -0.12
N ARG A 50 12.03 0.69 -0.27
CA ARG A 50 13.06 0.73 0.77
C ARG A 50 13.52 2.17 0.98
N THR A 51 13.84 2.51 2.21
CA THR A 51 14.43 3.80 2.58
C THR A 51 15.69 3.55 3.40
N ALA A 52 16.72 4.35 3.15
CA ALA A 52 17.94 4.37 3.96
C ALA A 52 17.80 5.26 5.21
N GLN A 53 16.75 6.08 5.27
CA GLN A 53 16.49 6.93 6.43
C GLN A 53 16.12 6.08 7.65
N PRO A 54 16.60 6.42 8.85
CA PRO A 54 16.21 5.72 10.07
C PRO A 54 14.73 5.98 10.31
N VAL A 55 13.95 4.90 10.27
CA VAL A 55 12.49 4.96 10.43
C VAL A 55 12.05 3.86 11.36
N GLY A 56 11.08 4.16 12.24
CA GLY A 56 10.58 3.19 13.21
C GLY A 56 9.94 1.95 12.58
N GLU A 57 9.59 0.99 13.44
CA GLU A 57 8.94 -0.26 13.04
C GLU A 57 7.52 -0.03 12.52
N ARG A 58 7.08 -0.91 11.60
CA ARG A 58 5.75 -0.85 10.99
C ARG A 58 5.22 -2.26 10.76
N VAL A 59 3.96 -2.47 11.13
CA VAL A 59 3.18 -3.67 10.80
C VAL A 59 2.08 -3.29 9.82
N ASN A 60 1.81 -4.16 8.84
CA ASN A 60 0.71 -4.01 7.90
C ASN A 60 -0.16 -5.25 7.92
N LEU A 61 -1.46 -5.08 8.19
CA LEU A 61 -2.44 -6.15 8.17
C LEU A 61 -3.24 -6.04 6.87
N THR A 62 -3.15 -7.07 6.03
CA THR A 62 -3.84 -7.13 4.73
C THR A 62 -4.99 -8.11 4.82
N PHE A 63 -6.21 -7.59 4.90
CA PHE A 63 -7.43 -8.37 4.92
C PHE A 63 -7.93 -8.63 3.51
N ARG A 64 -8.28 -9.88 3.23
CA ARG A 64 -8.83 -10.34 1.95
C ARG A 64 -10.02 -11.23 2.23
N TYR A 65 -11.07 -11.09 1.43
CA TYR A 65 -12.16 -12.05 1.40
C TYR A 65 -11.75 -13.19 0.46
N VAL A 66 -11.79 -14.43 0.96
CA VAL A 66 -11.53 -15.65 0.19
C VAL A 66 -12.81 -16.46 0.25
N SER A 67 -13.55 -16.53 -0.86
CA SER A 67 -14.68 -17.43 -0.98
C SER A 67 -14.16 -18.85 -1.24
N THR A 68 -14.72 -19.81 -0.53
CA THR A 68 -14.57 -21.25 -0.82
C THR A 68 -15.34 -21.61 -2.07
#